data_AF-W7T6A1-F1
#
_entry.id   AF-W7T6A1-F1
#
_cell.length_a   1.000
_cell.length_b   1.000
_cell.length_c   1.000
_cell.angle_alpha   90.00
_cell.angle_beta   90.00
_cell.angle_gamma   90.00
#
_symmetry.space_group_name_H-M   'P 1'
#
loop_
_entity.id
_entity.type
_entity.pdbx_description
1 polymer ?
#
loop_
_entity_poly.entity_id
_entity_poly.type
_entity_poly.pdbx_seq_one_letter_code
_entity_poly.pdbx_strand_id
1 'polypeptide(L)'
;MPGATVRLVKLPALLFAIFFLLVAFIHVYASNIEEDVLEGKDISSMVAQGEELVNSRMFTEAKLGRAHAFTGNFKEAERLYSQALSSDPSFAPAHTSLGKLYLYQKETARALQAFEKALELSPGDGDALLGLARLEALQAHQAGGEERLHKAAALYAAAVRTSPADSYESAWFDYGVVLGRLGRHEEAAEKLERAVAMNEEQMNFNMLGQVGPVGGASLSA
;
A
#
# COMPACT_ATOMS: atom_id res chain seq x y z
N MET A 1 33.17 68.77 -6.45
CA MET A 1 32.30 67.61 -6.13
C MET A 1 31.36 67.41 -7.32
N PRO A 2 31.33 66.23 -7.97
CA PRO A 2 30.52 65.99 -9.15
C PRO A 2 29.07 65.60 -8.78
N GLY A 3 28.10 66.14 -9.52
CA GLY A 3 26.67 65.86 -9.34
C GLY A 3 26.27 64.49 -9.87
N ALA A 4 25.68 63.67 -9.01
CA ALA A 4 25.09 62.39 -9.38
C ALA A 4 23.74 62.62 -10.08
N THR A 5 23.68 62.33 -11.37
CA THR A 5 22.43 62.23 -12.13
C THR A 5 21.80 60.86 -11.86
N VAL A 6 20.71 60.83 -11.08
CA VAL A 6 19.91 59.63 -10.87
C VAL A 6 19.15 59.32 -12.16
N ARG A 7 19.56 58.26 -12.87
CA ARG A 7 18.82 57.73 -14.02
C ARG A 7 17.52 57.10 -13.51
N LEU A 8 16.40 57.75 -13.81
CA LEU A 8 15.04 57.23 -13.61
C LEU A 8 14.91 55.85 -14.28
N VAL A 9 14.47 54.87 -13.50
CA VAL A 9 14.44 53.46 -13.85
C VAL A 9 13.38 53.20 -14.93
N LYS A 10 13.75 52.43 -15.97
CA LYS A 10 12.86 51.89 -17.02
C LYS A 10 11.90 50.80 -16.47
N LEU A 11 11.21 51.07 -15.37
CA LEU A 11 10.24 50.14 -14.75
C LEU A 11 8.96 49.88 -15.58
N PRO A 12 8.38 50.83 -16.36
CA PRO A 12 7.07 50.60 -16.98
C PRO A 12 7.11 49.59 -18.13
N ALA A 13 8.22 49.48 -18.86
CA ALA A 13 8.35 48.58 -19.99
C ALA A 13 8.37 47.09 -19.57
N LEU A 14 9.00 46.77 -18.43
CA LEU A 14 9.07 45.40 -17.92
C LEU A 14 7.70 44.92 -17.40
N LEU A 15 6.97 45.78 -16.69
CA LEU A 15 5.62 45.47 -16.21
C LEU A 15 4.64 45.29 -17.38
N PHE A 16 4.78 46.09 -18.44
CA PHE A 16 4.00 45.92 -19.67
C PHE A 16 4.32 44.59 -20.35
N ALA A 17 5.60 44.23 -20.47
CA ALA A 17 6.01 42.95 -21.05
C ALA A 17 5.48 41.75 -20.25
N ILE A 18 5.53 41.80 -18.92
CA ILE A 18 4.98 40.75 -18.05
C ILE A 18 3.45 40.64 -18.21
N PHE A 19 2.74 41.77 -18.27
CA PHE A 19 1.30 41.79 -18.48
C PHE A 19 0.91 41.16 -19.83
N PHE A 20 1.61 41.50 -20.91
CA PHE A 20 1.38 40.91 -22.22
C PHE A 20 1.71 39.42 -22.27
N LEU A 21 2.78 38.98 -21.60
CA LEU A 21 3.10 37.56 -21.47
C LEU A 21 2.04 36.80 -20.68
N LEU A 22 1.50 37.39 -19.60
CA LEU A 22 0.41 36.81 -18.82
C LEU A 22 -0.88 36.70 -19.63
N VAL A 23 -1.26 37.76 -20.35
CA VAL A 23 -2.44 37.75 -21.21
C VAL A 23 -2.28 36.74 -22.34
N ALA A 24 -1.11 36.68 -22.99
CA ALA A 24 -0.82 35.70 -24.03
C ALA A 24 -0.84 34.26 -23.46
N PHE A 25 -0.31 34.04 -22.26
CA PHE A 25 -0.36 32.74 -21.59
C PHE A 25 -1.79 32.31 -21.26
N ILE A 26 -2.61 33.23 -20.74
CA ILE A 26 -4.03 32.97 -20.47
C ILE A 26 -4.77 32.70 -21.77
N HIS A 27 -4.48 33.43 -22.85
CA HIS A 27 -5.13 33.24 -24.14
C HIS A 27 -4.75 31.90 -24.78
N VAL A 28 -3.47 31.51 -24.72
CA VAL A 28 -2.99 30.20 -25.18
C VAL A 28 -3.58 29.07 -24.34
N TYR A 29 -3.67 29.24 -23.03
CA TYR A 29 -4.25 28.23 -22.14
C TYR A 29 -5.77 28.09 -22.37
N ALA A 30 -6.48 29.20 -22.55
CA ALA A 30 -7.89 29.20 -22.87
C ALA A 30 -8.18 28.64 -24.27
N SER A 31 -7.33 28.95 -25.26
CA SER A 31 -7.47 28.38 -26.61
C SER A 31 -7.19 26.89 -26.62
N ASN A 32 -6.24 26.38 -25.82
CA ASN A 32 -6.01 24.94 -25.70
C ASN A 32 -7.21 24.22 -25.05
N ILE A 33 -7.87 24.84 -24.08
CA ILE A 33 -9.11 24.31 -23.50
C ILE A 33 -10.25 24.32 -24.53
N GLU A 34 -10.41 25.40 -25.28
CA GLU A 34 -11.41 25.46 -26.35
C GLU A 34 -11.12 24.44 -27.47
N GLU A 35 -9.84 24.22 -27.82
CA GLU A 35 -9.41 23.26 -28.83
C GLU A 35 -9.64 21.80 -28.36
N ASP A 36 -9.34 21.47 -27.11
CA ASP A 36 -9.64 20.14 -26.52
C ASP A 36 -11.17 19.88 -26.41
N VAL A 37 -11.98 20.91 -26.15
CA VAL A 37 -13.45 20.83 -26.14
C VAL A 37 -14.02 20.72 -27.57
N LEU A 38 -13.40 21.37 -28.56
CA LEU A 38 -13.80 21.34 -29.97
C LEU A 38 -13.32 20.09 -30.72
N GLU A 39 -12.24 19.45 -30.27
CA GLU A 39 -11.75 18.15 -30.79
C GLU A 39 -12.62 16.95 -30.38
N GLY A 40 -13.61 17.15 -29.50
CA GLY A 40 -14.49 16.07 -29.06
C GLY A 40 -13.77 15.01 -28.23
N LYS A 41 -12.69 15.38 -27.51
CA LYS A 41 -12.23 14.57 -26.38
C LYS A 41 -13.34 14.61 -25.34
N ASP A 42 -14.17 13.57 -25.38
CA ASP A 42 -15.29 13.33 -24.49
C ASP A 42 -14.86 13.67 -23.06
N ILE A 43 -15.64 14.46 -22.33
CA ILE A 43 -15.40 14.79 -20.91
C ILE A 43 -15.12 13.51 -20.12
N SER A 44 -15.75 12.40 -20.52
CA SER A 44 -15.50 11.04 -20.01
C SER A 44 -14.03 10.61 -20.11
N SER A 45 -13.35 10.94 -21.22
CA SER A 45 -11.92 10.63 -21.43
C SER A 45 -10.99 11.49 -20.57
N MET A 46 -11.33 12.77 -20.35
CA MET A 46 -10.56 13.66 -19.48
C MET A 46 -10.74 13.29 -18.01
N VAL A 47 -11.98 12.93 -17.61
CA VAL A 47 -12.28 12.39 -16.27
C VAL A 47 -11.53 11.08 -16.07
N ALA A 48 -11.54 10.16 -17.03
CA ALA A 48 -10.82 8.89 -16.94
C ALA A 48 -9.29 9.10 -16.79
N GLN A 49 -8.70 10.04 -17.53
CA GLN A 49 -7.28 10.39 -17.37
C GLN A 49 -6.99 11.02 -16.01
N GLY A 50 -7.89 11.89 -15.52
CA GLY A 50 -7.78 12.48 -14.19
C GLY A 50 -7.85 11.43 -13.08
N GLU A 51 -8.81 10.50 -13.17
CA GLU A 51 -8.95 9.36 -12.27
C GLU A 51 -7.72 8.44 -12.33
N GLU A 52 -7.20 8.15 -13.52
CA GLU A 52 -5.99 7.35 -13.70
C GLU A 52 -4.77 8.01 -13.03
N LEU A 53 -4.59 9.32 -13.20
CA LEU A 53 -3.50 10.07 -12.58
C LEU A 53 -3.62 10.09 -11.05
N VAL A 54 -4.82 10.33 -10.52
CA VAL A 54 -5.08 10.31 -9.08
C VAL A 54 -4.85 8.91 -8.50
N ASN A 55 -5.35 7.87 -9.16
CA ASN A 55 -5.13 6.48 -8.78
C ASN A 55 -3.63 6.14 -8.78
N SER A 56 -2.92 6.44 -9.86
CA SER A 56 -1.49 6.20 -10.01
C SER A 56 -0.67 6.87 -8.89
N ARG A 57 -1.01 8.12 -8.56
CA ARG A 57 -0.40 8.85 -7.45
C ARG A 57 -0.67 8.16 -6.12
N MET A 58 -1.91 7.80 -5.85
CA MET A 58 -2.32 7.15 -4.61
C MET A 58 -1.62 5.79 -4.39
N PHE A 59 -1.52 4.97 -5.43
CA PHE A 59 -0.75 3.72 -5.40
C PHE A 59 0.75 3.99 -5.14
N THR A 60 1.29 5.06 -5.72
CA THR A 60 2.70 5.45 -5.51
C THR A 60 2.95 5.90 -4.09
N GLU A 61 2.07 6.73 -3.52
CA GLU A 61 2.14 7.17 -2.12
C GLU A 61 2.06 5.99 -1.16
N ALA A 62 1.16 5.03 -1.41
CA ALA A 62 1.09 3.81 -0.61
C ALA A 62 2.35 2.93 -0.73
N LYS A 63 2.95 2.82 -1.93
CA LYS A 63 4.21 2.09 -2.10
C LYS A 63 5.37 2.76 -1.38
N LEU A 64 5.49 4.09 -1.46
CA LEU A 64 6.48 4.86 -0.71
C LEU A 64 6.27 4.73 0.80
N GLY A 65 5.02 4.82 1.26
CA GLY A 65 4.68 4.62 2.66
C GLY A 65 5.13 3.26 3.18
N ARG A 66 4.98 2.22 2.35
CA ARG A 66 5.47 0.86 2.66
C ARG A 66 6.99 0.82 2.79
N ALA A 67 7.73 1.46 1.88
CA ALA A 67 9.18 1.55 1.95
C ALA A 67 9.65 2.30 3.21
N HIS A 68 8.97 3.40 3.57
CA HIS A 68 9.25 4.12 4.82
C HIS A 68 8.96 3.26 6.06
N ALA A 69 7.87 2.48 6.07
CA ALA A 69 7.57 1.57 7.17
C ALA A 69 8.65 0.49 7.33
N PHE A 70 9.14 -0.09 6.24
CA PHE A 70 10.24 -1.06 6.28
C PHE A 70 11.56 -0.47 6.79
N THR A 71 11.80 0.82 6.56
CA THR A 71 13.00 1.53 7.04
C THR A 71 12.82 2.14 8.44
N GLY A 72 11.72 1.87 9.13
CA GLY A 72 11.43 2.36 10.47
C GLY A 72 10.92 3.80 10.54
N ASN A 73 10.70 4.45 9.39
CA ASN A 73 10.21 5.83 9.29
C ASN A 73 8.67 5.88 9.40
N PHE A 74 8.14 5.44 10.54
CA PHE A 74 6.70 5.21 10.73
C PHE A 74 5.84 6.46 10.55
N LYS A 75 6.30 7.62 11.03
CA LYS A 75 5.58 8.89 10.86
C LYS A 75 5.40 9.25 9.40
N GLU A 76 6.43 9.02 8.58
CA GLU A 76 6.39 9.34 7.16
C GLU A 76 5.52 8.33 6.40
N ALA A 77 5.57 7.05 6.79
CA ALA A 77 4.66 6.04 6.28
C ALA A 77 3.19 6.41 6.53
N GLU A 78 2.85 6.77 7.77
CA GLU A 78 1.51 7.20 8.15
C GLU A 78 1.06 8.44 7.37
N ARG A 79 1.96 9.42 7.21
CA ARG A 79 1.70 10.63 6.41
C ARG A 79 1.36 10.29 4.97
N LEU A 80 2.13 9.41 4.33
CA LEU A 80 1.93 9.01 2.94
C LEU A 80 0.63 8.20 2.75
N TYR A 81 0.31 7.28 3.66
CA TYR A 81 -0.98 6.58 3.62
C TYR A 81 -2.15 7.54 3.84
N SER A 82 -2.00 8.53 4.72
CA SER A 82 -3.03 9.54 4.94
C SER A 82 -3.22 10.44 3.72
N GLN A 83 -2.16 10.73 2.96
CA GLN A 83 -2.27 11.48 1.69
C GLN A 83 -3.01 10.68 0.62
N ALA A 84 -2.74 9.38 0.52
CA ALA A 84 -3.50 8.48 -0.33
C ALA A 84 -5.00 8.54 0.01
N LEU A 85 -5.33 8.45 1.31
CA LEU A 85 -6.72 8.51 1.78
C LEU A 85 -7.38 9.89 1.66
N SER A 86 -6.61 10.99 1.67
CA SER A 86 -7.14 12.31 1.35
C SER A 86 -7.54 12.45 -0.12
N SER A 87 -6.94 11.66 -1.00
CA SER A 87 -7.28 11.62 -2.42
C SER A 87 -8.48 10.72 -2.68
N ASP A 88 -8.52 9.55 -2.05
CA ASP A 88 -9.67 8.66 -2.03
C ASP A 88 -9.83 7.96 -0.66
N PRO A 89 -10.82 8.36 0.15
CA PRO A 89 -11.09 7.73 1.45
C PRO A 89 -11.48 6.24 1.37
N SER A 90 -11.89 5.77 0.20
CA SER A 90 -12.31 4.38 -0.07
C SER A 90 -11.17 3.48 -0.54
N PHE A 91 -9.94 3.98 -0.56
CA PHE A 91 -8.77 3.22 -0.99
C PHE A 91 -8.33 2.17 0.04
N ALA A 92 -8.92 0.97 -0.06
CA ALA A 92 -8.69 -0.15 0.85
C ALA A 92 -7.20 -0.49 1.09
N PRO A 93 -6.30 -0.51 0.08
CA PRO A 93 -4.89 -0.82 0.31
C PRO A 93 -4.18 0.12 1.29
N ALA A 94 -4.56 1.41 1.35
CA ALA A 94 -3.99 2.34 2.32
C ALA A 94 -4.49 2.05 3.74
N HIS A 95 -5.76 1.71 3.91
CA HIS A 95 -6.30 1.24 5.20
C HIS A 95 -5.60 -0.04 5.68
N THR A 96 -5.41 -1.03 4.81
CA THR A 96 -4.64 -2.26 5.13
C THR A 96 -3.20 -1.93 5.54
N SER A 97 -2.57 -0.99 4.84
CA SER A 97 -1.19 -0.59 5.13
C SER A 97 -1.06 0.17 6.45
N LEU A 98 -2.03 1.02 6.79
CA LEU A 98 -2.14 1.67 8.11
C LEU A 98 -2.39 0.64 9.21
N GLY A 99 -3.28 -0.34 9.00
CA GLY A 99 -3.51 -1.41 9.96
C GLY A 99 -2.23 -2.17 10.31
N LYS A 100 -1.45 -2.55 9.30
CA LYS A 100 -0.13 -3.20 9.48
C LYS A 100 0.85 -2.31 10.24
N LEU A 101 0.91 -1.02 9.89
CA LEU A 101 1.77 -0.03 10.52
C LEU A 101 1.43 0.13 12.01
N TYR A 102 0.15 0.25 12.36
CA TYR A 102 -0.30 0.38 13.75
C TYR A 102 -0.10 -0.91 14.54
N LEU A 103 -0.31 -2.07 13.91
CA LEU A 103 -0.04 -3.37 14.53
C LEU A 103 1.45 -3.50 14.90
N TYR A 104 2.35 -3.09 14.01
CA TYR A 104 3.79 -3.06 14.28
C TYR A 104 4.14 -2.12 15.45
N GLN A 105 3.48 -0.97 15.52
CA GLN A 105 3.62 -0.01 16.63
C GLN A 105 2.88 -0.44 17.91
N LYS A 106 2.21 -1.61 17.91
CA LYS A 106 1.38 -2.14 19.01
C LYS A 106 0.17 -1.27 19.37
N GLU A 107 -0.24 -0.39 18.45
CA GLU A 107 -1.44 0.45 18.57
C GLU A 107 -2.68 -0.35 18.14
N THR A 108 -3.03 -1.36 18.92
CA THR A 108 -4.05 -2.38 18.56
C THR A 108 -5.42 -1.80 18.23
N ALA A 109 -5.86 -0.75 18.93
CA ALA A 109 -7.15 -0.11 18.66
C ALA A 109 -7.21 0.58 17.28
N ARG A 110 -6.13 1.27 16.88
CA ARG A 110 -6.05 1.93 15.57
C ARG A 110 -5.85 0.90 14.46
N ALA A 111 -5.09 -0.16 14.73
CA ALA A 111 -4.94 -1.28 13.81
C ALA A 111 -6.29 -1.95 13.52
N LEU A 112 -7.10 -2.19 14.55
CA LEU A 112 -8.44 -2.77 14.43
C LEU A 112 -9.32 -1.93 13.49
N GLN A 113 -9.46 -0.63 13.78
CA GLN A 113 -10.26 0.29 12.96
C GLN A 113 -9.81 0.32 11.50
N ALA A 114 -8.50 0.37 11.25
CA ALA A 114 -7.97 0.42 9.90
C ALA A 114 -8.23 -0.88 9.12
N PHE A 115 -8.05 -2.04 9.75
CA PHE A 115 -8.35 -3.31 9.09
C PHE A 115 -9.86 -3.54 8.89
N GLU A 116 -10.70 -3.18 9.86
CA GLU A 116 -12.16 -3.22 9.68
C GLU A 116 -12.57 -2.35 8.50
N LYS A 117 -12.02 -1.13 8.39
CA LYS A 117 -12.31 -0.26 7.26
C LYS A 117 -11.84 -0.84 5.93
N ALA A 118 -10.67 -1.47 5.90
CA ALA A 118 -10.19 -2.16 4.71
C ALA A 118 -11.13 -3.28 4.26
N LEU A 119 -11.66 -4.08 5.20
CA LEU A 119 -12.58 -5.17 4.89
C LEU A 119 -14.00 -4.72 4.56
N GLU A 120 -14.46 -3.58 5.08
CA GLU A 120 -15.69 -2.94 4.61
C GLU A 120 -15.61 -2.61 3.12
N LEU A 121 -14.45 -2.11 2.69
CA LEU A 121 -14.19 -1.66 1.32
C LEU A 121 -13.81 -2.81 0.39
N SER A 122 -13.07 -3.79 0.90
CA SER A 122 -12.59 -4.96 0.18
C SER A 122 -12.66 -6.21 1.07
N PRO A 123 -13.81 -6.90 1.13
CA PRO A 123 -14.00 -8.07 1.99
C PRO A 123 -13.04 -9.25 1.73
N GLY A 124 -12.41 -9.28 0.55
CA GLY A 124 -11.44 -10.29 0.13
C GLY A 124 -9.98 -9.92 0.38
N ASP A 125 -9.70 -8.82 1.09
CA ASP A 125 -8.32 -8.44 1.42
C ASP A 125 -7.72 -9.41 2.44
N GLY A 126 -6.93 -10.37 1.95
CA GLY A 126 -6.28 -11.39 2.77
C GLY A 126 -5.30 -10.81 3.80
N ASP A 127 -4.69 -9.67 3.49
CA ASP A 127 -3.72 -9.01 4.37
C ASP A 127 -4.44 -8.37 5.57
N ALA A 128 -5.61 -7.77 5.32
CA ALA A 128 -6.47 -7.23 6.37
C ALA A 128 -7.13 -8.33 7.20
N LEU A 129 -7.59 -9.42 6.57
CA LEU A 129 -8.10 -10.61 7.27
C LEU A 129 -7.06 -11.19 8.22
N LEU A 130 -5.81 -11.34 7.76
CA LEU A 130 -4.70 -11.80 8.57
C LEU A 130 -4.38 -10.85 9.74
N GLY A 131 -4.41 -9.54 9.47
CA GLY A 131 -4.22 -8.51 10.50
C GLY A 131 -5.26 -8.60 11.62
N LEU A 132 -6.53 -8.74 11.28
CA LEU A 132 -7.60 -8.92 12.27
C LEU A 132 -7.51 -10.26 13.00
N ALA A 133 -7.16 -11.35 12.30
CA ALA A 133 -6.99 -12.64 12.94
C ALA A 133 -5.93 -12.59 14.06
N ARG A 134 -4.81 -11.91 13.80
CA ARG A 134 -3.73 -11.68 14.78
C ARG A 134 -4.19 -10.82 15.95
N LEU A 135 -4.96 -9.77 15.69
CA LEU A 135 -5.51 -8.92 16.75
C LEU A 135 -6.47 -9.68 17.67
N GLU A 136 -7.38 -10.47 17.11
CA GLU A 136 -8.30 -11.30 17.90
C GLU A 136 -7.55 -12.36 18.71
N ALA A 137 -6.55 -13.03 18.12
CA ALA A 137 -5.72 -14.00 18.81
C ALA A 137 -4.91 -13.37 19.96
N LEU A 138 -4.38 -12.16 19.74
CA LEU A 138 -3.66 -11.38 20.76
C LEU A 138 -4.60 -10.98 21.91
N GLN A 139 -5.79 -10.47 21.59
CA GLN A 139 -6.78 -10.09 22.60
C GLN A 139 -7.25 -11.32 23.40
N ALA A 140 -7.46 -12.46 22.74
CA ALA A 140 -7.77 -13.72 23.39
C ALA A 140 -6.62 -14.24 24.28
N HIS A 141 -5.37 -13.95 23.94
CA HIS A 141 -4.22 -14.26 24.79
C HIS A 141 -4.16 -13.36 26.04
N GLN A 142 -4.52 -12.09 25.91
CA GLN A 142 -4.43 -11.11 27.01
C GLN A 142 -5.61 -11.18 27.98
N ALA A 143 -6.84 -11.30 27.46
CA ALA A 143 -8.07 -11.22 28.25
C ALA A 143 -8.79 -12.56 28.39
N GLY A 144 -8.32 -13.61 27.70
CA GLY A 144 -9.06 -14.86 27.55
C GLY A 144 -10.23 -14.70 26.57
N GLY A 145 -10.96 -15.81 26.35
CA GLY A 145 -12.17 -15.82 25.54
C GLY A 145 -12.08 -16.81 24.37
N GLU A 146 -12.79 -17.92 24.52
CA GLU A 146 -12.93 -18.96 23.49
C GLU A 146 -13.59 -18.41 22.22
N GLU A 147 -14.58 -17.52 22.36
CA GLU A 147 -15.25 -16.82 21.25
C GLU A 147 -14.25 -16.09 20.33
N ARG A 148 -13.27 -15.39 20.93
CA ARG A 148 -12.25 -14.65 20.18
C ARG A 148 -11.28 -15.59 19.48
N LEU A 149 -10.97 -16.74 20.08
CA LEU A 149 -10.18 -17.78 19.42
C LEU A 149 -10.93 -18.37 18.22
N HIS A 150 -12.24 -18.61 18.34
CA HIS A 150 -13.06 -19.04 17.21
C HIS A 150 -13.10 -17.98 16.10
N LYS A 151 -13.26 -16.70 16.45
CA LYS A 151 -13.23 -15.59 15.50
C LYS A 151 -11.87 -15.50 14.79
N ALA A 152 -10.78 -15.57 15.53
CA ALA A 152 -9.43 -15.59 14.97
C ALA A 152 -9.25 -16.77 14.00
N ALA A 153 -9.64 -17.98 14.39
CA ALA A 153 -9.58 -19.17 13.54
C ALA A 153 -10.36 -18.99 12.22
N ALA A 154 -11.57 -18.43 12.28
CA ALA A 154 -12.37 -18.15 11.09
C ALA A 154 -11.71 -17.12 10.16
N LEU A 155 -11.11 -16.06 10.72
CA LEU A 155 -10.40 -15.03 9.97
C LEU A 155 -9.12 -15.59 9.33
N TYR A 156 -8.34 -16.40 10.04
CA TYR A 156 -7.19 -17.09 9.46
C TYR A 156 -7.60 -17.99 8.30
N ALA A 157 -8.66 -18.79 8.48
CA ALA A 157 -9.19 -19.64 7.43
C ALA A 157 -9.66 -18.84 6.20
N ALA A 158 -10.20 -17.63 6.39
CA ALA A 158 -10.55 -16.74 5.30
C ALA A 158 -9.30 -16.18 4.60
N ALA A 159 -8.33 -15.68 5.35
CA ALA A 159 -7.09 -15.08 4.81
C ALA A 159 -6.35 -16.05 3.88
N VAL A 160 -6.14 -17.30 4.33
CA VAL A 160 -5.42 -18.32 3.56
C VAL A 160 -6.19 -18.81 2.33
N ARG A 161 -7.53 -18.68 2.30
CA ARG A 161 -8.33 -18.95 1.10
C ARG A 161 -8.23 -17.81 0.08
N THR A 162 -8.16 -16.56 0.54
CA THR A 162 -8.09 -15.38 -0.34
C THR A 162 -6.72 -15.18 -0.98
N SER A 163 -5.66 -15.71 -0.39
CA SER A 163 -4.30 -15.66 -0.96
C SER A 163 -3.61 -17.02 -0.79
N PRO A 164 -3.88 -17.99 -1.69
CA PRO A 164 -3.45 -19.38 -1.52
C PRO A 164 -1.95 -19.71 -1.70
N ALA A 165 -1.04 -18.73 -1.83
CA ALA A 165 0.37 -19.00 -2.18
C ALA A 165 1.38 -18.26 -1.30
N ASP A 166 2.52 -18.93 -1.06
CA ASP A 166 3.88 -18.63 -0.56
C ASP A 166 4.10 -17.51 0.49
N SER A 167 3.33 -16.43 0.44
CA SER A 167 3.47 -15.26 1.32
C SER A 167 2.76 -15.38 2.68
N TYR A 168 2.06 -16.49 2.94
CA TYR A 168 1.21 -16.70 4.12
C TYR A 168 1.69 -17.84 5.05
N GLU A 169 2.96 -18.26 4.99
CA GLU A 169 3.53 -19.27 5.89
C GLU A 169 3.22 -18.96 7.37
N SER A 170 3.54 -17.72 7.79
CA SER A 170 3.26 -17.25 9.16
C SER A 170 1.76 -17.30 9.53
N ALA A 171 0.86 -17.20 8.55
CA ALA A 171 -0.57 -17.30 8.79
C ALA A 171 -1.02 -18.74 9.05
N TRP A 172 -0.46 -19.73 8.35
CA TRP A 172 -0.74 -21.14 8.61
C TRP A 172 -0.22 -21.57 9.98
N PHE A 173 0.96 -21.09 10.37
CA PHE A 173 1.51 -21.33 11.70
C PHE A 173 0.61 -20.72 12.79
N ASP A 174 0.32 -19.41 12.70
CA ASP A 174 -0.52 -18.71 13.67
C ASP A 174 -1.92 -19.37 13.77
N TYR A 175 -2.47 -19.81 12.64
CA TYR A 175 -3.74 -20.52 12.59
C TYR A 175 -3.69 -21.85 13.36
N GLY A 176 -2.65 -22.66 13.13
CA GLY A 176 -2.43 -23.91 13.86
C GLY A 176 -2.31 -23.69 15.36
N VAL A 177 -1.60 -22.64 15.79
CA VAL A 177 -1.50 -22.27 17.22
C VAL A 177 -2.86 -21.93 17.82
N VAL A 178 -3.68 -21.15 17.12
CA VAL A 178 -5.05 -20.82 17.57
C VAL A 178 -5.93 -22.06 17.67
N LEU A 179 -5.85 -22.98 16.69
CA LEU A 179 -6.58 -24.25 16.71
C LEU A 179 -6.15 -25.13 17.88
N GLY A 180 -4.86 -25.19 18.19
CA GLY A 180 -4.34 -25.92 19.35
C GLY A 180 -4.88 -25.36 20.67
N ARG A 181 -4.98 -24.03 20.80
CA ARG A 181 -5.60 -23.37 21.98
C ARG A 181 -7.10 -23.65 22.11
N LEU A 182 -7.78 -23.94 21.01
CA LEU A 182 -9.17 -24.39 20.97
C LEU A 182 -9.33 -25.90 21.22
N GLY A 183 -8.24 -26.65 21.45
CA GLY A 183 -8.28 -28.11 21.61
C GLY A 183 -8.49 -28.87 20.29
N ARG A 184 -8.47 -28.19 19.14
CA ARG A 184 -8.65 -28.79 17.79
C ARG A 184 -7.31 -29.31 17.28
N HIS A 185 -6.76 -30.30 17.98
CA HIS A 185 -5.37 -30.75 17.81
C HIS A 185 -5.07 -31.37 16.43
N GLU A 186 -6.00 -32.14 15.85
CA GLU A 186 -5.80 -32.74 14.52
C GLU A 186 -5.72 -31.66 13.44
N GLU A 187 -6.63 -30.69 13.44
CA GLU A 187 -6.62 -29.58 12.49
C GLU A 187 -5.41 -28.67 12.71
N ALA A 188 -4.99 -28.46 13.96
CA ALA A 188 -3.79 -27.71 14.28
C ALA A 188 -2.54 -28.36 13.66
N ALA A 189 -2.39 -29.69 13.76
CA ALA A 189 -1.28 -30.43 13.18
C ALA A 189 -1.23 -30.25 11.66
N GLU A 190 -2.38 -30.40 10.97
CA GLU A 190 -2.47 -30.20 9.52
C GLU A 190 -1.98 -28.80 9.09
N LYS A 191 -2.33 -27.75 9.84
CA LYS A 191 -1.94 -26.37 9.48
C LYS A 191 -0.47 -26.10 9.76
N LEU A 192 0.07 -26.66 10.83
CA LEU A 192 1.49 -26.57 11.15
C LEU A 192 2.35 -27.33 10.14
N GLU A 193 1.93 -28.53 9.73
CA GLU A 193 2.58 -29.30 8.66
C GLU A 193 2.60 -28.51 7.36
N ARG A 194 1.49 -27.85 7.02
CA ARG A 194 1.43 -26.97 5.85
C ARG A 194 2.42 -25.81 5.95
N ALA A 195 2.57 -25.19 7.12
CA ALA A 195 3.55 -24.13 7.33
C ALA A 195 4.99 -24.62 7.12
N VAL A 196 5.34 -25.81 7.63
CA VAL A 196 6.68 -26.41 7.45
C VAL A 196 6.95 -26.73 5.98
N ALA A 197 6.00 -27.35 5.28
CA ALA A 197 6.16 -27.71 3.87
C ALA A 197 6.43 -26.48 2.98
N MET A 198 5.80 -25.34 3.26
CA MET A 198 6.04 -24.09 2.53
C MET A 198 7.45 -23.54 2.76
N ASN A 199 7.98 -23.65 3.98
CA ASN A 199 9.34 -23.21 4.30
C ASN A 199 10.39 -24.05 3.56
N GLU A 200 10.20 -25.37 3.49
CA GLU A 200 11.10 -26.28 2.75
C GLU A 200 11.07 -26.01 1.24
N GLU A 201 9.90 -25.75 0.66
CA GLU A 201 9.75 -25.39 -0.75
C GLU A 201 10.44 -24.06 -1.07
N GLN A 202 10.25 -23.05 -0.21
CA GLN A 202 10.90 -21.73 -0.33
C GLN A 202 12.43 -21.84 -0.21
N MET A 203 12.94 -22.62 0.74
CA MET A 203 14.39 -22.85 0.89
C MET A 203 14.96 -23.57 -0.33
N ASN A 204 14.29 -24.61 -0.83
CA ASN A 204 14.73 -25.34 -2.02
C ASN A 204 14.73 -24.46 -3.27
N PHE A 205 13.72 -23.60 -3.44
CA PHE A 205 13.67 -22.63 -4.53
C PHE A 205 14.80 -21.59 -4.44
N ASN A 206 15.05 -21.03 -3.26
CA ASN A 206 16.13 -20.07 -3.03
C ASN A 206 17.52 -20.68 -3.26
N MET A 207 17.69 -21.97 -2.93
CA MET A 207 18.92 -22.71 -3.20
C MET A 207 19.12 -22.94 -4.70
N LEU A 208 18.09 -23.38 -5.43
CA LEU A 208 18.16 -23.56 -6.90
C LEU A 208 18.36 -22.24 -7.66
N GLY A 209 17.82 -21.12 -7.17
CA GLY A 209 18.03 -19.79 -7.74
C GLY A 209 19.45 -19.21 -7.52
N GLN A 210 20.20 -19.74 -6.55
CA GLN A 210 21.61 -19.36 -6.33
C GLN A 210 22.61 -20.24 -7.09
N VAL A 211 22.18 -21.41 -7.59
CA VAL A 211 22.97 -22.23 -8.52
C VAL A 211 22.62 -21.81 -9.95
N GLY A 212 23.13 -20.65 -10.38
CA GLY A 212 23.16 -20.31 -11.81
C GLY A 212 23.88 -21.40 -12.61
N PRO A 213 23.63 -21.53 -13.93
CA PRO A 213 24.18 -22.63 -14.72
C PRO A 213 25.70 -22.63 -14.57
N VAL A 214 26.23 -23.63 -13.87
CA VAL A 214 27.67 -23.90 -13.86
C VAL A 214 28.01 -24.18 -15.30
N GLY A 215 28.69 -23.21 -15.93
CA GLY A 215 28.95 -23.19 -17.35
C GLY A 215 29.41 -24.56 -17.83
N GLY A 216 28.66 -25.11 -18.78
CA GLY A 216 29.12 -26.20 -19.62
C GLY A 216 30.32 -25.69 -20.41
N ALA A 217 31.49 -25.72 -19.78
CA ALA A 217 32.76 -25.58 -20.47
C ALA A 217 32.90 -26.82 -21.37
N SER A 218 32.71 -26.58 -22.65
CA SER A 218 33.17 -27.42 -23.74
C SER A 218 34.57 -27.94 -23.46
N LEU A 219 34.71 -29.25 -23.26
CA LEU A 219 35.99 -29.93 -23.46
C LEU A 219 35.90 -30.63 -24.82
N SER A 220 36.39 -29.91 -25.82
CA SER A 220 36.85 -30.49 -27.08
C SER A 220 38.02 -31.43 -26.79
N ALA A 221 37.90 -32.67 -27.25
CA ALA A 221 39.01 -33.54 -27.63
C ALA A 221 38.61 -34.29 -28.90
#